data_AF-A0A6B2LB55-F1
#
_entry.id   AF-A0A6B2LB55-F1
#
_cell.length_a   1.000
_cell.length_b   1.000
_cell.length_c   1.000
_cell.angle_alpha   90.00
_cell.angle_beta   90.00
_cell.angle_gamma   90.00
#
_symmetry.space_group_name_H-M   'P 1'
#
loop_
_entity.id
_entity.type
_entity.pdbx_description
1 polymer ?
#
loop_
_entity_poly.entity_id
_entity_poly.type
_entity_poly.pdbx_seq_one_letter_code
_entity_poly.pdbx_strand_id
1 'polypeptide(L)'
;MEIPKLFLESMDSSFDWVGDDMPDGFLGRRQKLVHSVGTTVRAKWVATSNPYTGVFKGCDNAFVRFSAAAQPDPTEAKGFTPGIAVKCFRNATNSANVFAMYSLQGQSSWNFFEHDLTNHVPDLGTDAGFVLEQIRSTFAKGSNYPVMLGLSEFAMMDQHGRNVASPAFPWRLVFHPVTAIHKAFPSAPSASPFEYVIAAGLQTPGPLYEIYAQDKPTSQNVTRIGTLYTTEPATTSNFGDNFMFFQHTRLEEDFTYYPEFRQAADDIMAYQRTQACFTFPDMPWV
;
A
#
# COMPACT_ATOMS: atom_id res chain seq x y z
N MET A 1 5.05 -18.01 4.31
CA MET A 1 4.78 -17.04 5.40
C MET A 1 5.14 -17.70 6.72
N GLU A 2 5.95 -17.09 7.56
CA GLU A 2 6.27 -17.61 8.90
C GLU A 2 5.24 -17.12 9.93
N ILE A 3 4.00 -17.62 9.80
CA ILE A 3 2.84 -17.22 10.61
C ILE A 3 3.12 -17.19 12.12
N PRO A 4 3.81 -18.19 12.73
CA PRO A 4 4.08 -18.16 14.17
C PRO A 4 4.96 -16.98 14.61
N LYS A 5 5.95 -16.59 13.78
CA LYS A 5 6.82 -15.46 14.09
C LYS A 5 6.07 -14.13 14.01
N LEU A 6 5.13 -14.01 13.06
CA LEU A 6 4.34 -12.80 12.86
C LEU A 6 3.55 -12.44 14.13
N PHE A 7 2.98 -13.44 14.79
CA PHE A 7 2.16 -13.24 15.99
C PHE A 7 2.95 -12.78 17.23
N LEU A 8 4.26 -12.98 17.21
CA LEU A 8 5.19 -12.60 18.29
C LEU A 8 5.92 -11.28 18.02
N GLU A 9 5.82 -10.75 16.80
CA GLU A 9 6.50 -9.55 16.38
C GLU A 9 5.81 -8.28 16.91
N SER A 10 6.59 -7.29 17.33
CA SER A 10 6.04 -5.97 17.68
C SER A 10 5.61 -5.24 16.41
N MET A 11 4.31 -4.97 16.31
CA MET A 11 3.75 -4.21 15.19
C MET A 11 4.12 -2.72 15.25
N ASP A 12 4.43 -2.18 16.43
CA ASP A 12 4.82 -0.78 16.62
C ASP A 12 6.05 -0.42 15.78
N SER A 13 6.99 -1.35 15.60
CA SER A 13 8.18 -1.13 14.77
C SER A 13 7.87 -0.83 13.30
N SER A 14 6.68 -1.18 12.79
CA SER A 14 6.25 -0.82 11.44
C SER A 14 5.81 0.65 11.32
N PHE A 15 5.49 1.30 12.44
CA PHE A 15 5.00 2.68 12.51
C PHE A 15 6.02 3.62 13.16
N ASP A 16 6.67 3.20 14.23
CA ASP A 16 7.49 4.07 15.09
C ASP A 16 8.97 4.11 14.64
N TRP A 17 9.41 3.14 13.84
CA TRP A 17 10.76 3.17 13.28
C TRP A 17 10.82 4.19 12.15
N VAL A 18 11.68 5.18 12.34
CA VAL A 18 11.92 6.25 11.36
C VAL A 18 13.22 5.95 10.62
N GLY A 19 13.10 5.52 9.37
CA GLY A 19 14.25 5.20 8.51
C GLY A 19 13.84 4.60 7.17
N ASP A 20 14.84 4.33 6.32
CA ASP A 20 14.64 3.68 5.01
C ASP A 20 15.12 2.21 4.98
N ASP A 21 15.80 1.78 6.04
CA ASP A 21 16.30 0.42 6.24
C ASP A 21 15.57 -0.27 7.41
N MET A 22 15.43 -1.60 7.33
CA MET A 22 14.81 -2.42 8.36
C MET A 22 15.57 -2.23 9.69
N PRO A 23 14.86 -2.02 10.81
CA PRO A 23 15.51 -1.80 12.09
C PRO A 23 16.31 -3.03 12.53
N ASP A 24 17.45 -2.79 13.17
CA ASP A 24 18.18 -3.83 13.86
C ASP A 24 17.57 -4.05 15.26
N GLY A 25 17.35 -5.31 15.62
CA GLY A 25 16.90 -5.73 16.94
C GLY A 25 18.01 -6.46 17.71
N PHE A 26 17.68 -6.92 18.92
CA PHE A 26 18.63 -7.64 19.78
C PHE A 26 19.22 -8.91 19.14
N LEU A 27 18.42 -9.61 18.32
CA LEU A 27 18.83 -10.84 17.61
C LEU A 27 19.33 -10.59 16.18
N GLY A 28 19.67 -9.32 15.86
CA GLY A 28 20.01 -8.88 14.52
C GLY A 28 18.83 -8.21 13.82
N ARG A 29 18.95 -8.04 12.50
CA ARG A 29 17.98 -7.31 11.68
C ARG A 29 16.59 -7.91 11.76
N ARG A 30 15.59 -7.06 11.98
CA ARG A 30 14.18 -7.44 11.87
C ARG A 30 13.91 -8.02 10.47
N GLN A 31 13.34 -9.21 10.42
CA GLN A 31 13.00 -9.89 9.17
C GLN A 31 11.60 -9.49 8.70
N LYS A 32 11.38 -9.39 7.38
CA LYS A 32 10.03 -9.28 6.81
C LYS A 32 9.35 -10.64 6.85
N LEU A 33 8.25 -10.76 7.60
CA LEU A 33 7.53 -12.03 7.78
C LEU A 33 6.35 -12.21 6.80
N VAL A 34 5.83 -11.09 6.31
CA VAL A 34 4.85 -10.96 5.22
C VAL A 34 5.44 -10.03 4.17
N HIS A 35 4.96 -10.12 2.93
CA HIS A 35 5.50 -9.30 1.83
C HIS A 35 7.03 -9.45 1.66
N SER A 36 7.57 -10.63 1.99
CA SER A 36 9.01 -10.87 2.13
C SER A 36 9.75 -10.96 0.80
N VAL A 37 9.05 -11.27 -0.28
CA VAL A 37 9.58 -11.33 -1.65
C VAL A 37 8.89 -10.26 -2.49
N GLY A 38 9.63 -9.59 -3.37
CA GLY A 38 9.06 -8.57 -4.23
C GLY A 38 10.00 -8.01 -5.30
N THR A 39 9.46 -7.04 -6.03
CA THR A 39 10.15 -6.33 -7.11
C THR A 39 10.15 -4.85 -6.79
N THR A 40 11.26 -4.16 -7.07
CA THR A 40 11.39 -2.72 -6.84
C THR A 40 11.68 -2.01 -8.15
N VAL A 41 11.13 -0.80 -8.30
CA VAL A 41 11.36 0.06 -9.46
C VAL A 41 11.51 1.51 -9.02
N ARG A 42 12.40 2.26 -9.69
CA ARG A 42 12.44 3.72 -9.54
C ARG A 42 11.20 4.32 -10.18
N ALA A 43 10.64 5.30 -9.51
CA ALA A 43 9.40 5.94 -9.89
C ALA A 43 9.43 7.44 -9.65
N LYS A 44 8.40 8.12 -10.15
CA LYS A 44 8.06 9.49 -9.81
C LYS A 44 6.55 9.67 -9.72
N TRP A 45 6.10 10.54 -8.84
CA TRP A 45 4.73 10.98 -8.71
C TRP A 45 4.55 12.33 -9.41
N VAL A 46 3.76 12.35 -10.48
CA VAL A 46 3.41 13.58 -11.19
C VAL A 46 2.01 14.01 -10.78
N ALA A 47 1.91 15.08 -10.01
CA ALA A 47 0.63 15.59 -9.53
C ALA A 47 -0.14 16.34 -10.62
N THR A 48 -1.47 16.23 -10.59
CA THR A 48 -2.39 17.18 -11.23
C THR A 48 -2.83 18.23 -10.21
N SER A 49 -3.56 19.26 -10.65
CA SER A 49 -4.15 20.24 -9.73
C SER A 49 -5.02 19.54 -8.68
N ASN A 50 -4.67 19.70 -7.41
CA ASN A 50 -5.36 19.11 -6.27
C ASN A 50 -5.22 20.03 -5.04
N PRO A 51 -6.09 19.91 -4.02
CA PRO A 51 -6.04 20.77 -2.84
C PRO A 51 -5.04 20.31 -1.76
N TYR A 52 -4.42 19.15 -1.92
CA TYR A 52 -3.59 18.51 -0.90
C TYR A 52 -2.15 19.03 -0.88
N THR A 53 -1.42 18.83 0.21
CA THR A 53 -0.11 19.44 0.44
C THR A 53 1.03 18.42 0.46
N GLY A 54 2.26 18.90 0.66
CA GLY A 54 3.43 18.02 0.78
C GLY A 54 3.71 17.23 -0.49
N VAL A 55 3.94 15.93 -0.35
CA VAL A 55 4.27 15.03 -1.47
C VAL A 55 3.11 14.89 -2.46
N PHE A 56 1.87 15.20 -2.08
CA PHE A 56 0.74 15.27 -3.02
C PHE A 56 0.93 16.32 -4.13
N LYS A 57 1.90 17.24 -4.00
CA LYS A 57 2.30 18.18 -5.05
C LYS A 57 3.33 17.62 -6.04
N GLY A 58 3.86 16.43 -5.82
CA GLY A 58 4.83 15.79 -6.69
C GLY A 58 6.01 15.19 -5.94
N CYS A 59 6.60 14.16 -6.55
CA CYS A 59 7.83 13.53 -6.08
C CYS A 59 8.65 13.02 -7.26
N ASP A 60 9.79 13.64 -7.54
CA ASP A 60 10.65 13.28 -8.67
C ASP A 60 11.48 12.01 -8.41
N ASN A 61 11.73 11.71 -7.13
CA ASN A 61 12.54 10.58 -6.69
C ASN A 61 11.74 9.69 -5.76
N ALA A 62 11.18 8.60 -6.30
CA ALA A 62 10.45 7.62 -5.53
C ALA A 62 10.90 6.19 -5.85
N PHE A 63 10.58 5.27 -4.95
CA PHE A 63 10.53 3.84 -5.25
C PHE A 63 9.10 3.32 -5.14
N VAL A 64 8.78 2.33 -5.98
CA VAL A 64 7.62 1.47 -5.80
C VAL A 64 8.12 0.06 -5.58
N ARG A 65 7.68 -0.56 -4.48
CA ARG A 65 7.92 -1.98 -4.21
C ARG A 65 6.62 -2.75 -4.39
N PHE A 66 6.62 -3.71 -5.30
CA PHE A 66 5.55 -4.67 -5.52
C PHE A 66 5.82 -5.92 -4.70
N SER A 67 4.81 -6.46 -4.04
CA SER A 67 4.96 -7.64 -3.19
C SER A 67 3.66 -8.43 -3.08
N ALA A 68 3.78 -9.69 -2.68
CA ALA A 68 2.65 -10.55 -2.33
C ALA A 68 2.71 -10.86 -0.83
N ALA A 69 1.56 -10.86 -0.14
CA ALA A 69 1.51 -11.08 1.31
C ALA A 69 2.17 -12.41 1.73
N ALA A 70 1.91 -13.47 0.96
CA ALA A 70 2.57 -14.76 0.99
C ALA A 70 3.01 -15.17 -0.42
N GLN A 71 3.83 -16.22 -0.52
CA GLN A 71 4.12 -16.86 -1.80
C GLN A 71 2.80 -17.39 -2.40
N PRO A 72 2.40 -16.95 -3.60
CA PRO A 72 1.15 -17.40 -4.21
C PRO A 72 1.23 -18.89 -4.54
N ASP A 73 0.18 -19.65 -4.19
CA ASP A 73 0.01 -21.04 -4.62
C ASP A 73 -0.81 -21.07 -5.92
N PRO A 74 -0.26 -21.54 -7.05
CA PRO A 74 -0.97 -21.60 -8.32
C PRO A 74 -2.15 -22.59 -8.32
N THR A 75 -2.27 -23.44 -7.30
CA THR A 75 -3.36 -24.41 -7.13
C THR A 75 -4.52 -23.88 -6.28
N GLU A 76 -4.33 -22.76 -5.58
CA GLU A 76 -5.37 -22.16 -4.74
C GLU A 76 -6.19 -21.10 -5.49
N ALA A 77 -7.52 -21.14 -5.31
CA ALA A 77 -8.44 -20.24 -6.00
C ALA A 77 -8.36 -18.77 -5.54
N LYS A 78 -7.80 -18.49 -4.34
CA LYS A 78 -7.64 -17.14 -3.75
C LYS A 78 -6.27 -17.00 -3.05
N GLY A 79 -5.21 -17.44 -3.73
CA GLY A 79 -3.86 -17.50 -3.16
C GLY A 79 -3.00 -16.25 -3.38
N PHE A 80 -3.44 -15.30 -4.23
CA PHE A 80 -2.62 -14.14 -4.57
C PHE A 80 -3.12 -12.88 -3.87
N THR A 81 -2.26 -12.27 -3.04
CA THR A 81 -2.59 -11.06 -2.27
C THR A 81 -1.55 -9.96 -2.58
N PRO A 82 -1.69 -9.26 -3.73
CA PRO A 82 -0.73 -8.26 -4.15
C PRO A 82 -0.88 -6.95 -3.37
N GLY A 83 0.24 -6.24 -3.23
CA GLY A 83 0.30 -4.94 -2.60
C GLY A 83 1.52 -4.14 -3.05
N ILE A 84 1.36 -2.82 -3.04
CA ILE A 84 2.45 -1.88 -3.32
C ILE A 84 2.81 -1.07 -2.08
N ALA A 85 4.07 -0.68 -1.99
CA ALA A 85 4.54 0.41 -1.14
C ALA A 85 5.23 1.45 -2.03
N VAL A 86 4.83 2.71 -1.90
CA VAL A 86 5.45 3.86 -2.56
C VAL A 86 6.26 4.62 -1.51
N LYS A 87 7.53 4.89 -1.80
CA LYS A 87 8.44 5.69 -0.97
C LYS A 87 8.86 6.92 -1.74
N CYS A 88 8.48 8.10 -1.29
CA CYS A 88 8.99 9.36 -1.82
C CYS A 88 10.18 9.85 -0.99
N PHE A 89 11.33 10.06 -1.64
CA PHE A 89 12.49 10.65 -0.99
C PHE A 89 12.32 12.17 -0.87
N ARG A 90 12.62 12.68 0.32
CA ARG A 90 12.60 14.11 0.64
C ARG A 90 14.01 14.59 0.96
N ASN A 91 14.33 15.83 0.60
CA ASN A 91 15.66 16.37 0.87
C ASN A 91 15.92 16.53 2.38
N ALA A 92 17.09 16.06 2.83
CA ALA A 92 17.61 16.26 4.20
C ALA A 92 16.64 15.83 5.33
N THR A 93 15.73 14.90 5.05
CA THR A 93 14.77 14.37 6.02
C THR A 93 14.35 12.96 5.61
N ASN A 94 13.53 12.30 6.43
CA ASN A 94 13.06 10.94 6.19
C ASN A 94 12.15 10.89 4.96
N SER A 95 12.09 9.74 4.29
CA SER A 95 11.12 9.52 3.22
C SER A 95 9.67 9.58 3.73
N ALA A 96 8.72 9.84 2.84
CA ALA A 96 7.29 9.67 3.09
C ALA A 96 6.81 8.43 2.34
N ASN A 97 6.03 7.58 2.99
CA ASN A 97 5.60 6.30 2.43
C ASN A 97 4.08 6.19 2.39
N VAL A 98 3.55 5.45 1.42
CA VAL A 98 2.16 5.03 1.37
C VAL A 98 2.06 3.61 0.86
N PHE A 99 1.10 2.85 1.36
CA PHE A 99 0.86 1.47 0.98
C PHE A 99 -0.52 1.35 0.35
N ALA A 100 -0.68 0.39 -0.54
CA ALA A 100 -1.99 0.12 -1.12
C ALA A 100 -2.14 -1.37 -1.47
N MET A 101 -3.33 -1.90 -1.18
CA MET A 101 -3.73 -3.28 -1.54
C MET A 101 -5.20 -3.29 -1.99
N TYR A 102 -5.59 -4.39 -2.65
CA TYR A 102 -6.98 -4.64 -3.03
C TYR A 102 -7.80 -5.22 -1.86
N SER A 103 -7.28 -6.28 -1.23
CA SER A 103 -7.97 -7.02 -0.17
C SER A 103 -6.99 -7.83 0.66
N LEU A 104 -7.24 -7.98 1.97
CA LEU A 104 -6.51 -8.93 2.82
C LEU A 104 -6.84 -10.40 2.51
N GLN A 105 -8.00 -10.67 1.91
CA GLN A 105 -8.42 -12.00 1.48
C GLN A 105 -7.85 -12.39 0.10
N GLY A 106 -7.07 -11.49 -0.51
CA GLY A 106 -6.48 -11.70 -1.83
C GLY A 106 -7.48 -11.62 -2.99
N GLN A 107 -7.05 -12.14 -4.13
CA GLN A 107 -7.77 -12.17 -5.39
C GLN A 107 -7.59 -13.54 -6.07
N SER A 108 -8.50 -13.86 -6.98
CA SER A 108 -8.44 -15.08 -7.79
C SER A 108 -7.60 -14.92 -9.06
N SER A 109 -7.56 -13.71 -9.62
CA SER A 109 -6.71 -13.39 -10.77
C SER A 109 -5.24 -13.41 -10.38
N TRP A 110 -4.38 -13.94 -11.25
CA TRP A 110 -2.92 -13.81 -11.12
C TRP A 110 -2.37 -12.48 -11.63
N ASN A 111 -3.24 -11.61 -12.16
CA ASN A 111 -2.85 -10.29 -12.62
C ASN A 111 -2.66 -9.37 -11.41
N PHE A 112 -1.41 -8.97 -11.12
CA PHE A 112 -1.10 -8.05 -10.03
C PHE A 112 -1.86 -6.72 -10.16
N PHE A 113 -2.17 -6.33 -11.40
CA PHE A 113 -2.85 -5.08 -11.77
C PHE A 113 -4.32 -5.32 -12.12
N GLU A 114 -4.92 -6.42 -11.61
CA GLU A 114 -6.34 -6.73 -11.84
C GLU A 114 -7.24 -5.64 -11.26
N HIS A 115 -6.94 -5.21 -10.03
CA HIS A 115 -7.83 -4.39 -9.23
C HIS A 115 -7.21 -3.04 -8.86
N ASP A 116 -8.08 -2.10 -8.52
CA ASP A 116 -7.70 -0.87 -7.83
C ASP A 116 -7.11 -1.20 -6.45
N LEU A 117 -6.02 -0.51 -6.10
CA LEU A 117 -5.40 -0.64 -4.78
C LEU A 117 -5.71 0.59 -3.93
N THR A 118 -5.82 0.43 -2.62
CA THR A 118 -6.09 1.54 -1.70
C THR A 118 -5.34 1.41 -0.38
N ASN A 119 -5.01 2.55 0.25
CA ASN A 119 -4.41 2.58 1.60
C ASN A 119 -5.43 2.27 2.70
N HIS A 120 -6.72 2.31 2.39
CA HIS A 120 -7.81 1.83 3.26
C HIS A 120 -8.28 0.48 2.75
N VAL A 121 -7.50 -0.56 3.02
CA VAL A 121 -7.82 -1.93 2.60
C VAL A 121 -9.16 -2.35 3.23
N PRO A 122 -10.09 -2.93 2.47
CA PRO A 122 -11.29 -3.54 3.02
C PRO A 122 -11.00 -4.44 4.23
N ASP A 123 -11.77 -4.26 5.29
CA ASP A 123 -11.70 -5.15 6.44
C ASP A 123 -12.22 -6.55 6.09
N LEU A 124 -11.84 -7.53 6.90
CA LEU A 124 -12.31 -8.91 6.79
C LEU A 124 -13.83 -8.99 6.98
N GLY A 125 -14.47 -9.78 6.11
CA GLY A 125 -15.88 -10.09 6.23
C GLY A 125 -16.16 -11.29 7.15
N THR A 126 -17.43 -11.63 7.32
CA THR A 126 -17.88 -12.78 8.12
C THR A 126 -17.45 -14.14 7.55
N ASP A 127 -17.02 -14.20 6.28
CA ASP A 127 -16.49 -15.41 5.64
C ASP A 127 -14.97 -15.62 5.86
N ALA A 128 -14.30 -14.69 6.54
CA ALA A 128 -12.87 -14.75 6.76
C ALA A 128 -12.45 -15.97 7.61
N GLY A 129 -11.45 -16.70 7.12
CA GLY A 129 -10.90 -17.85 7.83
C GLY A 129 -10.18 -17.46 9.12
N PHE A 130 -10.13 -18.40 10.07
CA PHE A 130 -9.51 -18.19 11.39
C PHE A 130 -8.09 -17.60 11.33
N VAL A 131 -7.25 -18.08 10.40
CA VAL A 131 -5.86 -17.59 10.27
C VAL A 131 -5.82 -16.11 9.88
N LEU A 132 -6.68 -15.67 8.97
CA LEU A 132 -6.74 -14.25 8.57
C LEU A 132 -7.22 -13.38 9.73
N GLU A 133 -8.19 -13.85 10.51
CA GLU A 133 -8.65 -13.14 11.73
C GLU A 133 -7.52 -12.99 12.77
N GLN A 134 -6.67 -14.02 12.94
CA GLN A 134 -5.49 -13.91 13.82
C GLN A 134 -4.43 -12.94 13.28
N ILE A 135 -4.23 -12.89 11.96
CA ILE A 135 -3.35 -11.92 11.31
C ILE A 135 -3.88 -10.50 11.54
N ARG A 136 -5.16 -10.26 11.26
CA ARG A 136 -5.82 -8.97 11.53
C ARG A 136 -5.74 -8.57 13.00
N SER A 137 -5.97 -9.51 13.92
CA SER A 137 -5.82 -9.27 15.37
C SER A 137 -4.38 -8.93 15.76
N THR A 138 -3.40 -9.49 15.05
CA THR A 138 -1.98 -9.13 15.24
C THR A 138 -1.71 -7.72 14.77
N PHE A 139 -2.20 -7.32 13.57
CA PHE A 139 -2.11 -5.94 13.11
C PHE A 139 -2.79 -4.96 14.08
N ALA A 140 -3.89 -5.37 14.71
CA ALA A 140 -4.60 -4.57 15.69
C ALA A 140 -3.78 -4.27 16.97
N LYS A 141 -2.64 -4.95 17.17
CA LYS A 141 -1.69 -4.61 18.25
C LYS A 141 -0.90 -3.33 17.94
N GLY A 142 -0.79 -2.94 16.67
CA GLY A 142 -0.07 -1.72 16.26
C GLY A 142 -0.97 -0.52 15.96
N SER A 143 -2.25 -0.73 15.64
CA SER A 143 -3.23 0.33 15.40
C SER A 143 -4.65 -0.17 15.69
N ASN A 144 -5.54 0.70 16.15
CA ASN A 144 -6.97 0.40 16.29
C ASN A 144 -7.67 0.23 14.93
N TYR A 145 -7.04 0.70 13.85
CA TYR A 145 -7.52 0.64 12.46
C TYR A 145 -6.58 -0.23 11.61
N PRO A 146 -6.48 -1.55 11.89
CA PRO A 146 -5.45 -2.44 11.34
C PRO A 146 -5.42 -2.59 9.81
N VAL A 147 -6.44 -2.10 9.12
CA VAL A 147 -6.60 -2.19 7.65
C VAL A 147 -6.63 -0.81 6.97
N MET A 148 -6.56 0.28 7.74
CA MET A 148 -6.58 1.64 7.21
C MET A 148 -5.33 2.39 7.65
N LEU A 149 -4.55 2.86 6.67
CA LEU A 149 -3.32 3.60 6.91
C LEU A 149 -3.52 5.08 6.63
N GLY A 150 -2.94 5.92 7.49
CA GLY A 150 -3.02 7.37 7.38
C GLY A 150 -2.21 7.94 6.21
N LEU A 151 -2.47 9.20 5.91
CA LEU A 151 -1.85 9.96 4.81
C LEU A 151 -1.20 11.28 5.26
N SER A 152 -1.32 11.63 6.55
CA SER A 152 -0.75 12.87 7.13
C SER A 152 0.75 13.02 6.89
N GLU A 153 1.57 11.98 7.10
CA GLU A 153 3.02 12.00 6.81
C GLU A 153 3.35 12.39 5.36
N PHE A 154 2.52 11.96 4.42
CA PHE A 154 2.66 12.30 3.00
C PHE A 154 2.36 13.77 2.71
N ALA A 155 1.60 14.45 3.59
CA ALA A 155 1.14 15.82 3.43
C ALA A 155 1.97 16.87 4.20
N MET A 156 2.73 16.43 5.21
CA MET A 156 3.43 17.32 6.14
C MET A 156 4.65 18.03 5.55
N MET A 157 5.34 17.40 4.59
CA MET A 157 6.49 17.99 3.91
C MET A 157 6.44 17.70 2.42
N ASP A 158 6.97 18.62 1.61
CA ASP A 158 7.17 18.37 0.19
C ASP A 158 8.47 17.57 -0.11
N GLN A 159 8.70 17.24 -1.38
CA GLN A 159 9.90 16.52 -1.82
C GLN A 159 11.22 17.27 -1.52
N HIS A 160 11.17 18.57 -1.22
CA HIS A 160 12.34 19.36 -0.86
C HIS A 160 12.56 19.43 0.66
N GLY A 161 11.80 18.64 1.44
CA GLY A 161 11.88 18.62 2.90
C GLY A 161 11.30 19.86 3.56
N ARG A 162 10.51 20.67 2.84
CA ARG A 162 9.90 21.89 3.40
C ARG A 162 8.60 21.53 4.10
N ASN A 163 8.49 21.92 5.36
CA ASN A 163 7.28 21.75 6.15
C ASN A 163 6.10 22.54 5.59
N VAL A 164 4.92 21.96 5.71
CA VAL A 164 3.63 22.59 5.42
C VAL A 164 2.99 23.01 6.73
N ALA A 165 2.61 24.29 6.85
CA ALA A 165 2.03 24.83 8.08
C ALA A 165 0.63 24.26 8.41
N SER A 166 -0.16 23.93 7.39
CA SER A 166 -1.48 23.31 7.53
C SER A 166 -1.58 22.15 6.55
N PRO A 167 -1.18 20.93 6.95
CA PRO A 167 -1.27 19.75 6.11
C PRO A 167 -2.69 19.52 5.63
N ALA A 168 -2.86 19.23 4.34
CA ALA A 168 -4.13 18.83 3.76
C ALA A 168 -3.96 17.53 2.95
N PHE A 169 -4.82 16.55 3.20
CA PHE A 169 -4.76 15.23 2.59
C PHE A 169 -6.15 14.60 2.46
N PRO A 170 -6.36 13.66 1.52
CA PRO A 170 -7.64 13.01 1.34
C PRO A 170 -7.92 11.98 2.43
N TRP A 171 -9.18 11.56 2.54
CA TRP A 171 -9.57 10.39 3.33
C TRP A 171 -8.88 9.11 2.85
N ARG A 172 -8.87 8.82 1.54
CA ARG A 172 -8.13 7.68 0.99
C ARG A 172 -7.63 7.94 -0.43
N LEU A 173 -6.62 7.19 -0.82
CA LEU A 173 -6.13 7.08 -2.18
C LEU A 173 -6.66 5.80 -2.85
N VAL A 174 -6.81 5.90 -4.16
CA VAL A 174 -7.05 4.78 -5.07
C VAL A 174 -5.99 4.82 -6.15
N PHE A 175 -5.23 3.73 -6.25
CA PHE A 175 -4.22 3.49 -7.26
C PHE A 175 -4.87 2.64 -8.35
N HIS A 176 -5.25 3.30 -9.45
CA HIS A 176 -5.89 2.66 -10.60
C HIS A 176 -4.83 2.29 -11.64
N PRO A 177 -4.56 1.01 -11.90
CA PRO A 177 -3.58 0.63 -12.90
C PRO A 177 -3.96 1.22 -14.25
N VAL A 178 -3.01 1.82 -14.97
CA VAL A 178 -3.33 2.35 -16.30
C VAL A 178 -3.77 1.22 -17.23
N THR A 179 -4.71 1.48 -18.15
CA THR A 179 -5.31 0.44 -19.02
C THR A 179 -4.29 -0.46 -19.73
N ALA A 180 -3.16 0.12 -20.16
CA ALA A 180 -2.08 -0.64 -20.79
C ALA A 180 -1.41 -1.65 -19.83
N ILE A 181 -1.21 -1.26 -18.57
CA ILE A 181 -0.62 -2.13 -17.54
C ILE A 181 -1.63 -3.19 -17.10
N HIS A 182 -2.88 -2.80 -16.82
CA HIS A 182 -3.95 -3.75 -16.48
C HIS A 182 -4.08 -4.90 -17.50
N LYS A 183 -3.99 -4.57 -18.80
CA LYS A 183 -4.10 -5.55 -19.90
C LYS A 183 -2.81 -6.34 -20.19
N ALA A 184 -1.65 -5.87 -19.72
CA ALA A 184 -0.36 -6.47 -20.06
C ALA A 184 -0.01 -7.69 -19.21
N PHE A 185 -0.61 -7.84 -18.03
CA PHE A 185 -0.25 -8.87 -17.06
C PHE A 185 -1.22 -10.07 -17.10
N PRO A 186 -0.73 -11.29 -16.89
CA PRO A 186 -1.52 -12.50 -17.04
C PRO A 186 -2.49 -12.70 -15.87
N SER A 187 -3.76 -12.99 -16.15
CA SER A 187 -4.73 -13.40 -15.12
C SER A 187 -4.65 -14.89 -14.76
N ALA A 188 -4.01 -15.71 -15.60
CA ALA A 188 -3.85 -17.14 -15.37
C ALA A 188 -2.63 -17.44 -14.48
N PRO A 189 -2.67 -18.51 -13.66
CA PRO A 189 -1.52 -18.91 -12.84
C PRO A 189 -0.24 -19.09 -13.64
N SER A 190 0.88 -18.65 -13.07
CA SER A 190 2.21 -18.80 -13.66
C SER A 190 3.06 -19.76 -12.85
N ALA A 191 3.86 -20.58 -13.54
CA ALA A 191 4.93 -21.34 -12.89
C ALA A 191 6.13 -20.46 -12.50
N SER A 192 6.24 -19.27 -13.10
CA SER A 192 7.25 -18.29 -12.71
C SER A 192 6.81 -17.58 -11.42
N PRO A 193 7.70 -17.43 -10.43
CA PRO A 193 7.43 -16.60 -9.26
C PRO A 193 6.97 -15.19 -9.66
N PHE A 194 5.98 -14.66 -8.93
CA PHE A 194 5.30 -13.42 -9.31
C PHE A 194 6.27 -12.24 -9.46
N GLU A 195 7.31 -12.17 -8.63
CA GLU A 195 8.31 -11.10 -8.65
C GLU A 195 9.08 -11.07 -9.98
N TYR A 196 9.33 -12.23 -10.60
CA TYR A 196 9.94 -12.30 -11.92
C TYR A 196 8.95 -11.92 -13.03
N VAL A 197 7.67 -12.23 -12.86
CA VAL A 197 6.61 -11.77 -13.79
C VAL A 197 6.52 -10.25 -13.77
N ILE A 198 6.52 -9.63 -12.58
CA ILE A 198 6.53 -8.16 -12.43
C ILE A 198 7.80 -7.54 -13.01
N ALA A 199 8.98 -8.10 -12.69
CA ALA A 199 10.24 -7.60 -13.20
C ALA A 199 10.25 -7.64 -14.74
N ALA A 200 9.89 -8.77 -15.34
CA ALA A 200 9.86 -8.93 -16.79
C ALA A 200 8.83 -8.03 -17.48
N GLY A 201 7.67 -7.80 -16.85
CA GLY A 201 6.59 -6.97 -17.41
C GLY A 201 6.86 -5.46 -17.33
N LEU A 202 7.68 -5.00 -16.38
CA LEU A 202 7.99 -3.58 -16.16
C LEU A 202 9.40 -3.18 -16.60
N GLN A 203 9.81 -3.60 -17.80
CA GLN A 203 11.11 -3.24 -18.37
C GLN A 203 11.12 -1.89 -19.08
N THR A 204 9.96 -1.41 -19.52
CA THR A 204 9.83 -0.10 -20.19
C THR A 204 9.28 0.94 -19.20
N PRO A 205 10.03 2.01 -18.90
CA PRO A 205 9.53 3.12 -18.09
C PRO A 205 8.27 3.75 -18.67
N GLY A 206 7.29 4.09 -17.83
CA GLY A 206 6.01 4.60 -18.28
C GLY A 206 5.00 4.84 -17.16
N PRO A 207 3.76 5.26 -17.50
CA PRO A 207 2.70 5.39 -16.52
C PRO A 207 2.36 4.02 -15.93
N LEU A 208 2.22 3.96 -14.61
CA LEU A 208 1.96 2.74 -13.86
C LEU A 208 0.54 2.76 -13.26
N TYR A 209 0.26 3.78 -12.45
CA TYR A 209 -1.05 3.99 -11.82
C TYR A 209 -1.51 5.43 -12.02
N GLU A 210 -2.77 5.60 -12.38
CA GLU A 210 -3.48 6.85 -12.14
C GLU A 210 -3.89 6.92 -10.67
N ILE A 211 -3.65 8.07 -10.03
CA ILE A 211 -3.93 8.24 -8.61
C ILE A 211 -5.20 9.06 -8.46
N TYR A 212 -6.14 8.51 -7.73
CA TYR A 212 -7.39 9.17 -7.36
C TYR A 212 -7.47 9.36 -5.85
N ALA A 213 -8.15 10.42 -5.44
CA ALA A 213 -8.41 10.75 -4.05
C ALA A 213 -9.91 10.71 -3.77
N GLN A 214 -10.28 10.04 -2.67
CA GLN A 214 -11.56 10.26 -2.01
C GLN A 214 -11.34 11.34 -0.96
N ASP A 215 -11.90 12.53 -1.16
CA ASP A 215 -11.64 13.68 -0.29
C ASP A 215 -12.11 13.44 1.15
N LYS A 216 -13.32 12.90 1.31
CA LYS A 216 -13.97 12.67 2.60
C LYS A 216 -14.54 11.25 2.67
N PRO A 217 -14.76 10.69 3.87
CA PRO A 217 -15.34 9.36 4.03
C PRO A 217 -16.70 9.20 3.31
N THR A 218 -17.49 10.27 3.26
CA THR A 218 -18.83 10.29 2.65
C THR A 218 -18.84 10.65 1.16
N SER A 219 -17.68 10.98 0.57
CA SER A 219 -17.61 11.32 -0.85
C SER A 219 -17.99 10.11 -1.71
N GLN A 220 -18.97 10.28 -2.60
CA GLN A 220 -19.39 9.23 -3.54
C GLN A 220 -18.45 9.09 -4.74
N ASN A 221 -17.66 10.12 -5.03
CA ASN A 221 -16.75 10.17 -6.16
C ASN A 221 -15.30 10.27 -5.68
N VAL A 222 -14.40 9.74 -6.50
CA VAL A 222 -12.96 9.94 -6.39
C VAL A 222 -12.46 10.85 -7.52
N THR A 223 -11.46 11.68 -7.25
CA THR A 223 -10.93 12.66 -8.20
C THR A 223 -9.48 12.35 -8.53
N ARG A 224 -9.10 12.36 -9.81
CA ARG A 224 -7.71 12.12 -10.22
C ARG A 224 -6.79 13.26 -9.76
N ILE A 225 -5.78 12.93 -8.97
CA ILE A 225 -4.81 13.86 -8.39
C ILE A 225 -3.39 13.70 -8.93
N GLY A 226 -3.15 12.69 -9.77
CA GLY A 226 -1.82 12.48 -10.35
C GLY A 226 -1.67 11.18 -11.08
N THR A 227 -0.42 10.86 -11.41
CA THR A 227 0.00 9.59 -11.99
C THR A 227 1.36 9.21 -11.45
N LEU A 228 1.48 7.95 -11.06
CA LEU A 228 2.72 7.31 -10.67
C LEU A 228 3.35 6.70 -11.92
N TYR A 229 4.59 7.09 -12.20
CA TYR A 229 5.37 6.62 -13.35
C TYR A 229 6.54 5.77 -12.88
N THR A 230 6.84 4.68 -13.58
CA THR A 230 8.17 4.06 -13.51
C THR A 230 9.15 4.90 -14.33
N THR A 231 10.39 5.02 -13.85
CA THR A 231 11.46 5.80 -14.50
C THR A 231 12.64 4.94 -14.93
N GLU A 232 12.71 3.71 -14.46
CA GLU A 232 13.72 2.71 -14.80
C GLU A 232 13.07 1.32 -14.91
N PRO A 233 13.75 0.31 -15.49
CA PRO A 233 13.30 -1.08 -15.45
C PRO A 233 13.17 -1.60 -14.01
N ALA A 234 12.13 -2.39 -13.75
CA ALA A 234 11.94 -3.04 -12.46
C ALA A 234 12.93 -4.19 -12.25
N THR A 235 13.35 -4.41 -11.01
CA THR A 235 14.31 -5.46 -10.66
C THR A 235 14.01 -6.10 -9.30
N THR A 236 14.43 -7.35 -9.11
CA THR A 236 14.44 -8.02 -7.82
C THR A 236 15.78 -7.81 -7.14
N SER A 237 15.81 -7.76 -5.81
CA SER A 237 17.07 -7.66 -5.08
C SER A 237 16.96 -8.16 -3.66
N ASN A 238 18.05 -8.76 -3.17
CA ASN A 238 18.17 -9.15 -1.76
C ASN A 238 18.02 -7.94 -0.82
N PHE A 239 18.45 -6.75 -1.26
CA PHE A 239 18.26 -5.52 -0.51
C PHE A 239 16.77 -5.15 -0.37
N GLY A 240 16.02 -5.17 -1.47
CA GLY A 240 14.58 -4.90 -1.45
C GLY A 240 13.80 -5.83 -0.53
N ASP A 241 14.20 -7.10 -0.48
CA ASP A 241 13.52 -8.12 0.33
C ASP A 241 13.91 -8.06 1.81
N ASN A 242 15.18 -7.87 2.13
CA ASN A 242 15.66 -8.00 3.51
C ASN A 242 15.96 -6.66 4.21
N PHE A 243 16.18 -5.58 3.47
CA PHE A 243 16.76 -4.34 4.01
C PHE A 243 15.85 -3.14 3.79
N MET A 244 15.26 -2.97 2.61
CA MET A 244 14.41 -1.82 2.34
C MET A 244 13.20 -1.79 3.29
N PHE A 245 12.98 -0.67 3.98
CA PHE A 245 11.88 -0.47 4.91
C PHE A 245 10.98 0.69 4.48
N PHE A 246 9.70 0.57 4.79
CA PHE A 246 8.68 1.59 4.55
C PHE A 246 7.96 1.79 5.88
N GLN A 247 7.95 3.02 6.37
CA GLN A 247 7.26 3.39 7.60
C GLN A 247 5.76 3.54 7.31
N HIS A 248 4.92 2.89 8.11
CA HIS A 248 3.47 3.09 8.05
C HIS A 248 3.08 4.34 8.82
N THR A 249 1.98 4.96 8.41
CA THR A 249 1.33 6.04 9.16
C THR A 249 0.06 5.49 9.78
N ARG A 250 -0.12 5.64 11.09
CA ARG A 250 -1.36 5.22 11.74
C ARG A 250 -2.50 6.13 11.28
N LEU A 251 -3.68 5.58 11.01
CA LEU A 251 -4.86 6.41 10.73
C LEU A 251 -5.18 7.33 11.93
N GLU A 252 -4.82 6.91 13.14
CA GLU A 252 -4.97 7.73 14.33
C GLU A 252 -4.22 9.08 14.26
N GLU A 253 -3.11 9.15 13.53
CA GLU A 253 -2.36 10.39 13.34
C GLU A 253 -3.16 11.37 12.47
N ASP A 254 -3.91 10.88 11.50
CA ASP A 254 -4.76 11.70 10.63
C ASP A 254 -5.89 12.38 11.41
N PHE A 255 -6.40 11.75 12.48
CA PHE A 255 -7.45 12.33 13.33
C PHE A 255 -7.00 13.56 14.12
N THR A 256 -5.69 13.80 14.21
CA THR A 256 -5.16 15.04 14.79
C THR A 256 -5.46 16.26 13.90
N TYR A 257 -5.58 16.03 12.59
CA TYR A 257 -5.90 17.04 11.58
C TYR A 257 -7.39 17.03 11.18
N TYR A 258 -7.99 15.84 11.10
CA TYR A 258 -9.40 15.63 10.76
C TYR A 258 -10.10 14.77 11.82
N PRO A 259 -10.43 15.32 13.01
CA PRO A 259 -11.07 14.55 14.09
C PRO A 259 -12.38 13.89 13.67
N GLU A 260 -13.10 14.48 12.71
CA GLU A 260 -14.36 13.96 12.17
C GLU A 260 -14.19 12.64 11.40
N PHE A 261 -12.98 12.29 10.97
CA PHE A 261 -12.72 11.04 10.27
C PHE A 261 -12.83 9.81 11.20
N ARG A 262 -12.66 9.99 12.51
CA ARG A 262 -12.68 8.88 13.48
C ARG A 262 -14.00 8.11 13.46
N GLN A 263 -15.12 8.81 13.60
CA GLN A 263 -16.43 8.17 13.62
C GLN A 263 -16.70 7.44 12.31
N ALA A 264 -16.31 8.03 11.17
CA ALA A 264 -16.48 7.39 9.89
C ALA A 264 -15.61 6.13 9.73
N ALA A 265 -14.38 6.15 10.25
CA ALA A 265 -13.50 4.98 10.28
C ALA A 265 -14.14 3.82 11.07
N ASP A 266 -14.65 4.13 12.27
CA ASP A 266 -15.34 3.17 13.14
C ASP A 266 -16.57 2.58 12.43
N ASP A 267 -17.42 3.43 11.85
CA ASP A 267 -18.64 3.03 11.16
C ASP A 267 -18.36 2.17 9.92
N ILE A 268 -17.35 2.55 9.12
CA ILE A 268 -16.96 1.80 7.92
C ILE A 268 -16.45 0.42 8.29
N MET A 269 -15.53 0.33 9.27
CA MET A 269 -15.02 -0.97 9.71
C MET A 269 -16.13 -1.85 10.29
N ALA A 270 -16.99 -1.28 11.15
CA ALA A 270 -18.12 -2.01 11.71
C ALA A 270 -19.03 -2.55 10.60
N TYR A 271 -19.37 -1.72 9.61
CA TYR A 271 -20.16 -2.13 8.46
C TYR A 271 -19.50 -3.23 7.64
N GLN A 272 -18.23 -3.08 7.26
CA GLN A 272 -17.50 -4.07 6.44
C GLN A 272 -17.49 -5.45 7.11
N ARG A 273 -17.33 -5.49 8.43
CA ARG A 273 -17.37 -6.74 9.22
C ARG A 273 -18.75 -7.39 9.31
N THR A 274 -19.83 -6.71 8.93
CA THR A 274 -21.17 -7.34 8.80
C THR A 274 -21.40 -8.00 7.45
N GLN A 275 -20.56 -7.69 6.46
CA GLN A 275 -20.68 -8.25 5.12
C GLN A 275 -20.04 -9.64 5.05
N ALA A 276 -20.47 -10.49 4.10
CA ALA A 276 -19.81 -11.78 3.88
C ALA A 276 -18.35 -11.58 3.46
N CYS A 277 -18.14 -10.73 2.46
CA CYS A 277 -16.85 -10.23 1.99
C CYS A 277 -17.10 -8.81 1.45
N PHE A 278 -16.20 -7.87 1.73
CA PHE A 278 -16.30 -6.50 1.21
C PHE A 278 -15.07 -6.17 0.37
N THR A 279 -15.29 -5.57 -0.80
CA THR A 279 -14.24 -4.97 -1.63
C THR A 279 -14.76 -3.66 -2.20
N PHE A 280 -13.88 -2.70 -2.43
CA PHE A 280 -14.27 -1.52 -3.20
C PHE A 280 -14.48 -1.93 -4.66
N PRO A 281 -15.52 -1.40 -5.34
CA PRO A 281 -15.67 -1.61 -6.77
C PRO A 281 -14.52 -0.93 -7.51
N ASP A 282 -13.97 -1.62 -8.51
CA ASP A 282 -12.95 -1.04 -9.39
C ASP A 282 -13.54 0.08 -10.24
N MET A 283 -12.72 1.11 -10.48
CA MET A 283 -13.02 2.11 -11.50
C MET A 283 -12.96 1.48 -12.91
N PRO A 284 -13.76 1.98 -13.86
CA PRO A 284 -13.76 1.43 -15.21
C PRO A 284 -12.45 1.75 -15.94
N TRP A 285 -11.80 0.71 -16.49
CA TRP A 285 -10.74 0.89 -17.48
C TRP A 285 -11.34 1.30 -18.81
N VAL A 286 -11.13 2.57 -19.18
CA VAL A 286 -11.49 3.13 -20.49
C VAL A 286 -10.35 3.02 -21.50
#